data_AF-A0A1W9KPY4-F1
#
_entry.id   AF-A0A1W9KPY4-F1
#
_cell.length_a   1.000
_cell.length_b   1.000
_cell.length_c   1.000
_cell.angle_alpha   90.00
_cell.angle_beta   90.00
_cell.angle_gamma   90.00
#
_symmetry.space_group_name_H-M   'P 1'
#
loop_
_entity.id
_entity.type
_entity.pdbx_description
1 polymer ?
#
loop_
_entity_poly.entity_id
_entity_poly.type
_entity_poly.pdbx_seq_one_letter_code
_entity_poly.pdbx_strand_id
1 'polypeptide(L)'
;MTPCTIPKSQNHLAQLLGVSPALMTKHKRMGMPTDTLEAARAWRENNLHPLMTKDSPMRAPLPSQTDDRLADARGWLDLASEMLQAGLALGSDLEAKTRASLRAVPAQHRAVLLLPIDVMDVLCGPVLALVTPTDRTARCDDGSPAFDDHLSDDDAAWLGSFWYGVAAGEIRVT
;
A
#
# COMPACT_ATOMS: atom_id res chain seq x y z
N MET A 1 -15.62 22.79 -51.85
CA MET A 1 -16.87 22.07 -51.53
C MET A 1 -16.49 20.85 -50.71
N THR A 2 -16.55 20.95 -49.38
CA THR A 2 -16.31 19.81 -48.48
C THR A 2 -17.51 18.86 -48.52
N PRO A 3 -17.32 17.54 -48.60
CA PRO A 3 -18.44 16.59 -48.60
C PRO A 3 -19.11 16.56 -47.22
N CYS A 4 -20.38 16.98 -47.17
CA CYS A 4 -21.20 16.91 -45.96
C CYS A 4 -21.37 15.45 -45.54
N THR A 5 -20.71 15.05 -44.46
CA THR A 5 -20.71 13.66 -43.99
C THR A 5 -21.96 13.41 -43.16
N ILE A 6 -22.87 12.60 -43.69
CA ILE A 6 -24.11 12.17 -43.04
C ILE A 6 -23.82 10.93 -42.16
N PRO A 7 -23.97 11.01 -40.83
CA PRO A 7 -23.72 9.88 -39.96
C PRO A 7 -24.79 8.80 -40.13
N LYS A 8 -24.38 7.53 -40.14
CA LYS A 8 -25.32 6.38 -40.25
C LYS A 8 -26.06 6.09 -38.94
N SER A 9 -25.55 6.54 -37.79
CA SER A 9 -26.16 6.37 -36.47
C SER A 9 -25.57 7.35 -35.46
N GLN A 10 -26.22 7.55 -34.30
CA GLN A 10 -25.71 8.42 -33.23
C GLN A 10 -24.38 7.92 -32.64
N ASN A 11 -24.17 6.60 -32.59
CA ASN A 11 -22.89 6.01 -32.17
C ASN A 11 -21.79 6.26 -33.20
N HIS A 12 -22.13 6.19 -34.49
CA HIS A 12 -21.19 6.53 -35.56
C HIS A 12 -20.83 8.02 -35.52
N LEU A 13 -21.81 8.90 -35.24
CA LEU A 13 -21.54 10.32 -35.04
C LEU A 13 -20.64 10.58 -33.82
N ALA A 14 -20.86 9.87 -32.71
CA ALA A 14 -20.04 9.97 -31.51
C ALA A 14 -18.58 9.55 -31.76
N GLN A 15 -18.38 8.46 -32.53
CA GLN A 15 -17.05 8.01 -32.96
C GLN A 15 -16.35 9.06 -33.84
N LEU A 16 -17.05 9.63 -34.81
CA LEU A 16 -16.49 10.65 -35.70
C LEU A 16 -16.15 11.96 -34.96
N LEU A 17 -16.89 12.28 -33.90
CA LEU A 17 -16.64 13.46 -33.07
C LEU A 17 -15.60 13.19 -31.95
N GLY A 18 -15.19 11.94 -31.73
CA GLY A 18 -14.26 11.55 -30.67
C GLY A 18 -14.84 11.67 -29.25
N VAL A 19 -16.16 11.46 -29.10
CA VAL A 19 -16.91 11.73 -27.86
C VAL A 19 -17.57 10.44 -27.37
N SER A 20 -17.66 10.27 -26.05
CA SER A 20 -18.34 9.10 -25.48
C SER A 20 -19.85 9.10 -25.80
N PRO A 21 -20.50 7.93 -25.94
CA PRO A 21 -21.93 7.84 -26.20
C PRO A 21 -22.79 8.54 -25.13
N ALA A 22 -22.35 8.54 -23.87
CA ALA A 22 -23.03 9.22 -22.78
C ALA A 22 -23.00 10.76 -22.94
N LEU A 23 -21.86 11.32 -23.37
CA LEU A 23 -21.75 12.74 -23.70
C LEU A 23 -22.56 13.10 -24.94
N MET A 24 -22.63 12.22 -25.93
CA MET A 24 -23.46 12.41 -27.12
C MET A 24 -24.95 12.59 -26.76
N THR A 25 -25.49 11.71 -25.90
CA THR A 25 -26.87 11.82 -25.39
C THR A 25 -27.09 13.14 -24.64
N LYS A 26 -26.10 13.56 -23.84
CA LYS A 26 -26.14 14.86 -23.14
C LYS A 26 -26.17 16.03 -24.14
N HIS A 27 -25.32 16.03 -25.17
CA HIS A 27 -25.29 17.08 -26.18
C HIS A 27 -26.57 17.14 -27.01
N LYS A 28 -27.15 16.00 -27.37
CA LYS A 28 -28.47 15.94 -28.02
C LYS A 28 -29.56 16.59 -27.15
N ARG A 29 -29.58 16.29 -25.84
CA ARG A 29 -30.52 16.91 -24.91
C ARG A 29 -30.31 18.43 -24.76
N MET A 30 -29.10 18.92 -25.02
CA MET A 30 -28.77 20.35 -25.06
C MET A 30 -29.08 21.00 -26.41
N GLY A 31 -29.65 20.27 -27.38
CA GLY A 31 -30.05 20.80 -28.68
C GLY A 31 -29.01 20.66 -29.79
N MET A 32 -28.01 19.79 -29.64
CA MET A 32 -27.01 19.55 -30.68
C MET A 32 -27.66 18.86 -31.91
N PRO A 33 -27.50 19.42 -33.13
CA PRO A 33 -27.94 18.77 -34.36
C PRO A 33 -27.23 17.43 -34.55
N THR A 34 -27.97 16.38 -34.87
CA THR A 34 -27.42 15.03 -35.09
C THR A 34 -27.38 14.59 -36.55
N ASP A 35 -27.79 15.47 -37.45
CA ASP A 35 -28.12 15.10 -38.84
C ASP A 35 -26.89 15.15 -39.74
N THR A 36 -25.89 15.95 -39.38
CA THR A 36 -24.61 16.05 -40.10
C THR A 36 -23.46 16.24 -39.12
N LEU A 37 -22.28 15.72 -39.47
CA LEU A 37 -21.06 15.88 -38.68
C LEU A 37 -20.70 17.37 -38.51
N GLU A 38 -20.82 18.15 -39.58
CA GLU A 38 -20.43 19.55 -39.60
C GLU A 38 -21.32 20.40 -38.68
N ALA A 39 -22.65 20.18 -38.70
CA ALA A 39 -23.56 20.88 -37.80
C ALA A 39 -23.31 20.53 -36.33
N ALA A 40 -23.00 19.26 -36.02
CA ALA A 40 -22.64 18.84 -34.67
C ALA A 40 -21.32 19.48 -34.21
N ARG A 41 -20.34 19.59 -35.10
CA ARG A 41 -19.04 20.24 -34.80
C ARG A 41 -19.20 21.74 -34.58
N ALA A 42 -19.90 22.43 -35.47
CA ALA A 42 -20.17 23.87 -35.34
C ALA A 42 -20.99 24.19 -34.07
N TRP A 43 -21.96 23.34 -33.73
CA TRP A 43 -22.69 23.48 -32.47
C TRP A 43 -21.77 23.32 -31.25
N ARG A 44 -20.88 22.32 -31.23
CA ARG A 44 -19.93 22.13 -30.11
C ARG A 44 -18.99 23.32 -29.97
N GLU A 45 -18.47 23.85 -31.07
CA GLU A 45 -17.57 25.01 -31.06
C GLU A 45 -18.26 26.28 -30.54
N ASN A 46 -19.52 26.49 -30.92
CA ASN A 46 -20.30 27.65 -30.47
C ASN A 46 -20.91 27.50 -29.07
N ASN A 47 -21.13 26.27 -28.57
CA ASN A 47 -21.86 26.03 -27.32
C ASN A 47 -21.00 25.46 -26.19
N LEU A 48 -19.80 24.94 -26.48
CA LEU A 48 -18.89 24.41 -25.46
C LEU A 48 -17.64 25.29 -25.41
N HIS A 49 -17.51 26.08 -24.34
CA HIS A 49 -16.29 26.86 -24.10
C HIS A 49 -15.10 25.93 -23.79
N PRO A 50 -14.00 25.97 -24.58
CA PRO A 50 -12.80 25.14 -24.36
C PRO A 50 -12.10 25.37 -23.02
N LEU A 51 -12.38 26.49 -22.35
CA LEU A 51 -11.79 26.90 -21.07
C LEU A 51 -12.61 26.47 -19.84
N MET A 52 -13.75 25.80 -20.04
CA MET A 52 -14.58 25.23 -18.96
C MET A 52 -14.51 23.70 -18.88
N THR A 53 -13.51 23.08 -19.51
CA THR A 53 -13.05 21.78 -19.03
C THR A 53 -12.52 22.01 -17.64
N LYS A 54 -13.35 21.76 -16.63
CA LYS A 54 -12.92 21.64 -15.24
C LYS A 54 -11.82 20.59 -15.27
N ASP A 55 -10.58 21.05 -15.27
CA ASP A 55 -9.45 20.25 -14.83
C ASP A 55 -9.91 19.70 -13.49
N SER A 56 -10.35 18.43 -13.50
CA SER A 56 -10.54 17.73 -12.26
C SER A 56 -9.13 17.71 -11.71
N PRO A 57 -8.81 18.44 -10.61
CA PRO A 57 -7.49 18.29 -10.03
C PRO A 57 -7.37 16.79 -9.80
N MET A 58 -6.32 16.20 -10.39
CA MET A 58 -5.95 14.83 -10.11
C MET A 58 -5.87 14.78 -8.59
N ARG A 59 -6.90 14.23 -7.96
CA ARG A 59 -7.04 14.24 -6.51
C ARG A 59 -5.81 13.49 -6.05
N ALA A 60 -4.89 14.17 -5.37
CA ALA A 60 -3.81 13.48 -4.68
C ALA A 60 -4.45 12.31 -3.93
N PRO A 61 -3.93 11.08 -4.05
CA PRO A 61 -4.50 9.95 -3.32
C PRO A 61 -4.64 10.39 -1.87
N LEU A 62 -5.85 10.30 -1.29
CA LEU A 62 -5.94 10.50 0.15
C LEU A 62 -5.03 9.44 0.78
N PRO A 63 -4.22 9.81 1.79
CA PRO A 63 -3.45 8.81 2.51
C PRO A 63 -4.42 7.74 2.98
N SER A 64 -4.14 6.49 2.62
CA SER A 64 -4.95 5.40 3.11
C SER A 64 -4.65 5.25 4.61
N GLN A 65 -5.63 4.84 5.42
CA GLN A 65 -5.38 4.56 6.84
C GLN A 65 -4.25 3.53 7.05
N THR A 66 -3.93 2.74 6.03
CA THR A 66 -2.81 1.80 6.05
C THR A 66 -1.47 2.52 5.93
N ASP A 67 -1.38 3.52 5.04
CA ASP A 67 -0.17 4.33 4.88
C ASP A 67 0.15 5.10 6.17
N ASP A 68 -0.87 5.63 6.84
CA ASP A 68 -0.72 6.32 8.12
C ASP A 68 -0.18 5.38 9.21
N ARG A 69 -0.69 4.15 9.28
CA ARG A 69 -0.22 3.14 10.26
C ARG A 69 1.20 2.66 9.97
N LEU A 70 1.55 2.51 8.70
CA LEU A 70 2.92 2.16 8.30
C LEU A 70 3.90 3.30 8.63
N ALA A 71 3.51 4.54 8.37
CA ALA A 71 4.31 5.72 8.70
C ALA A 71 4.49 5.88 10.22
N ASP A 72 3.42 5.68 11.01
CA ASP A 72 3.48 5.72 12.47
C ASP A 72 4.40 4.61 13.02
N ALA A 73 4.22 3.36 12.59
CA ALA A 73 5.09 2.25 12.99
C ALA A 73 6.56 2.51 12.65
N ARG A 74 6.83 3.06 11.46
CA ARG A 74 8.18 3.46 11.03
C ARG A 74 8.78 4.52 11.96
N GLY A 75 8.01 5.58 12.28
CA GLY A 75 8.46 6.64 13.17
C GLY A 75 8.81 6.13 14.58
N TRP A 76 8.03 5.20 15.12
CA TRP A 76 8.33 4.59 16.42
C TRP A 76 9.55 3.67 16.39
N LEU A 77 9.77 2.94 15.29
CA LEU A 77 10.97 2.12 15.10
C LEU A 77 12.24 2.99 14.98
N ASP A 78 12.17 4.07 14.20
CA ASP A 78 13.29 4.99 14.00
C ASP A 78 13.68 5.65 15.34
N LEU A 79 12.70 6.15 16.10
CA LEU A 79 12.94 6.72 17.43
C LEU A 79 13.52 5.69 18.41
N ALA A 80 13.04 4.45 18.39
CA ALA A 80 13.56 3.38 19.23
C ALA A 80 15.01 3.02 18.88
N SER A 81 15.33 2.94 17.59
CA SER A 81 16.70 2.66 17.15
C SER A 81 17.64 3.82 17.52
N GLU A 82 17.22 5.08 17.36
CA GLU A 82 18.01 6.23 17.80
C GLU A 82 18.33 6.18 19.32
N MET A 83 17.37 5.77 20.15
CA MET A 83 17.60 5.60 21.59
C MET A 83 18.64 4.52 21.89
N LEU A 84 18.52 3.36 21.23
CA LEU A 84 19.45 2.25 21.43
C LEU A 84 20.86 2.57 20.90
N GLN A 85 20.96 3.26 19.76
CA GLN A 85 22.23 3.73 19.19
C GLN A 85 22.92 4.76 20.10
N ALA A 86 22.14 5.56 20.84
CA ALA A 86 22.67 6.44 21.88
C ALA A 86 23.08 5.71 23.17
N GLY A 87 22.94 4.38 23.23
CA GLY A 87 23.25 3.55 24.40
C GLY A 87 22.20 3.65 25.51
N LEU A 88 21.00 4.16 25.21
CA LEU A 88 19.90 4.29 26.16
C LEU A 88 18.96 3.10 26.03
N ALA A 89 18.42 2.64 27.16
CA ALA A 89 17.41 1.59 27.16
C ALA A 89 16.06 2.13 26.65
N LEU A 90 15.28 1.28 25.96
CA LEU A 90 13.87 1.58 25.69
C LEU A 90 13.13 1.62 27.02
N GLY A 91 12.72 2.80 27.46
CA GLY A 91 11.82 2.93 28.60
C GLY A 91 10.49 2.22 28.34
N SER A 92 9.81 1.77 29.40
CA SER A 92 8.55 0.99 29.31
C SER A 92 7.49 1.63 28.44
N ASP A 93 7.37 2.96 28.48
CA ASP A 93 6.37 3.71 27.72
C ASP A 93 6.68 3.74 26.24
N LEU A 94 7.96 3.90 25.88
CA LEU A 94 8.40 3.87 24.48
C LEU A 94 8.24 2.47 23.92
N GLU A 95 8.68 1.45 24.67
CA GLU A 95 8.47 0.05 24.29
C GLU A 95 6.98 -0.24 24.05
N ALA A 96 6.10 0.15 24.97
CA ALA A 96 4.67 -0.06 24.84
C ALA A 96 4.07 0.61 23.59
N LYS A 97 4.51 1.84 23.27
CA LYS A 97 4.06 2.57 22.07
C LYS A 97 4.57 1.92 20.79
N THR A 98 5.84 1.52 20.75
CA THR A 98 6.41 0.80 19.59
C THR A 98 5.69 -0.52 19.36
N ARG A 99 5.40 -1.29 20.42
CA ARG A 99 4.60 -2.51 20.29
C ARG A 99 3.19 -2.24 19.77
N ALA A 100 2.54 -1.20 20.26
CA ALA A 100 1.18 -0.83 19.86
C ALA A 100 1.12 -0.39 18.39
N SER A 101 2.09 0.38 17.90
CA SER A 101 2.14 0.82 16.51
C SER A 101 2.42 -0.36 15.57
N LEU A 102 3.36 -1.24 15.92
CA LEU A 102 3.61 -2.48 15.17
C LEU A 102 2.38 -3.37 15.07
N ARG A 103 1.60 -3.49 16.16
CA ARG A 103 0.34 -4.26 16.17
C ARG A 103 -0.73 -3.67 15.27
N ALA A 104 -0.78 -2.34 15.12
CA ALA A 104 -1.76 -1.67 14.28
C ALA A 104 -1.57 -1.96 12.78
N VAL A 105 -0.36 -2.37 12.38
CA VAL A 105 -0.01 -2.68 10.98
C VAL A 105 -0.66 -4.01 10.55
N PRO A 106 -1.48 -4.00 9.48
CA PRO A 106 -2.10 -5.21 8.96
C PRO A 106 -1.07 -6.24 8.49
N ALA A 107 -1.34 -7.53 8.73
CA ALA A 107 -0.40 -8.63 8.45
C ALA A 107 0.19 -8.59 7.03
N GLN A 108 -0.65 -8.36 6.02
CA GLN A 108 -0.25 -8.28 4.61
C GLN A 108 0.73 -7.14 4.27
N HIS A 109 0.90 -6.14 5.15
CA HIS A 109 1.80 -5.00 4.94
C HIS A 109 3.04 -5.04 5.84
N ARG A 110 3.16 -6.01 6.75
CA ARG A 110 4.27 -6.10 7.73
C ARG A 110 5.63 -6.28 7.04
N ALA A 111 5.68 -7.01 5.93
CA ALA A 111 6.91 -7.24 5.16
C ALA A 111 7.53 -5.97 4.54
N VAL A 112 6.77 -4.87 4.47
CA VAL A 112 7.26 -3.58 3.95
C VAL A 112 8.06 -2.81 5.01
N LEU A 113 7.86 -3.12 6.30
CA LEU A 113 8.62 -2.49 7.38
C LEU A 113 10.03 -3.05 7.43
N LEU A 114 11.01 -2.14 7.41
CA LEU A 114 12.37 -2.47 7.79
C LEU A 114 12.43 -2.46 9.31
N LEU A 115 12.73 -3.61 9.90
CA LEU A 115 12.80 -3.81 11.34
C LEU A 115 14.27 -3.72 11.77
N PRO A 116 14.68 -2.67 12.51
CA PRO A 116 16.03 -2.56 13.04
C PRO A 116 16.33 -3.74 13.99
N ILE A 117 17.48 -4.40 13.79
CA ILE A 117 17.84 -5.62 14.52
C ILE A 117 17.98 -5.35 16.02
N ASP A 118 18.60 -4.23 16.39
CA ASP A 118 18.74 -3.76 17.77
C ASP A 118 17.38 -3.60 18.48
N VAL A 119 16.40 -3.00 17.80
CA VAL A 119 15.04 -2.85 18.34
C VAL A 119 14.37 -4.23 18.46
N MET A 120 14.53 -5.10 17.47
CA MET A 120 13.96 -6.45 17.49
C MET A 120 14.55 -7.31 18.61
N ASP A 121 15.85 -7.22 18.87
CA ASP A 121 16.54 -7.93 19.95
C ASP A 121 15.94 -7.57 21.30
N VAL A 122 15.67 -6.28 21.53
CA VAL A 122 15.04 -5.81 22.79
C VAL A 122 13.59 -6.27 22.88
N LEU A 123 12.80 -6.09 21.82
CA LEU A 123 11.37 -6.44 21.84
C LEU A 123 11.13 -7.96 21.90
N CYS A 124 12.00 -8.76 21.30
CA CYS A 124 11.91 -10.23 21.30
C CYS A 124 12.69 -10.88 22.44
N GLY A 125 13.53 -10.12 23.14
CA GLY A 125 14.44 -10.58 24.20
C GLY A 125 13.80 -11.53 25.22
N PRO A 126 12.61 -11.23 25.79
CA PRO A 126 11.95 -12.12 26.75
C PRO A 126 11.63 -13.51 26.19
N VAL A 127 11.23 -13.61 24.92
CA VAL A 127 10.94 -14.90 24.27
C VAL A 127 12.24 -15.58 23.85
N LEU A 128 13.20 -14.83 23.31
CA LEU A 128 14.52 -15.34 22.93
C LEU A 128 15.23 -15.99 24.14
N ALA A 129 15.11 -15.41 25.32
CA ALA A 129 15.67 -15.96 26.56
C ALA A 129 15.14 -17.37 26.90
N LEU A 130 13.97 -17.77 26.39
CA LEU A 130 13.40 -19.10 26.61
C LEU A 130 13.79 -20.12 25.53
N VAL A 131 14.02 -19.66 24.30
CA VAL A 131 14.16 -20.55 23.14
C VAL A 131 15.59 -20.65 22.61
N THR A 132 16.49 -19.76 23.03
CA THR A 132 17.88 -19.79 22.54
C THR A 132 18.61 -21.00 23.15
N PRO A 133 19.03 -21.99 22.33
CA PRO A 133 19.73 -23.16 22.85
C PRO A 133 21.04 -22.74 23.48
N THR A 134 21.37 -23.31 24.64
CA THR A 134 22.65 -23.07 25.34
C THR A 134 23.83 -23.65 24.56
N ASP A 135 23.59 -24.58 23.62
CA ASP A 135 24.62 -25.22 22.81
C ASP A 135 24.23 -25.29 21.32
N ARG A 136 24.80 -24.39 20.52
CA ARG A 136 24.64 -24.35 19.05
C ARG A 136 25.43 -25.44 18.33
N THR A 137 26.25 -26.21 19.04
CA THR A 137 27.04 -27.32 18.51
C THR A 137 26.40 -28.68 18.78
N ALA A 138 25.20 -28.70 19.36
CA ALA A 138 24.45 -29.92 19.62
C ALA A 138 24.30 -30.75 18.34
N ARG A 139 24.47 -32.07 18.49
CA ARG A 139 24.35 -33.05 17.41
C ARG A 139 23.33 -34.11 17.80
N CYS A 140 22.62 -34.63 16.80
CA CYS A 140 21.79 -35.82 16.92
C CYS A 140 22.65 -37.07 17.20
N ASP A 141 22.01 -38.17 17.59
CA ASP A 141 22.68 -39.45 17.87
C ASP A 141 23.46 -40.03 16.66
N ASP A 142 23.10 -39.59 15.44
CA ASP A 142 23.76 -39.96 14.19
C ASP A 142 24.93 -39.02 13.80
N GLY A 143 25.25 -38.02 14.62
CA GLY A 143 26.30 -37.04 14.39
C GLY A 143 25.93 -35.89 13.46
N SER A 144 24.71 -35.86 12.93
CA SER A 144 24.19 -34.70 12.19
C SER A 144 23.99 -33.51 13.15
N PRO A 145 24.10 -32.25 12.67
CA PRO A 145 23.72 -31.10 13.47
C PRO A 145 22.28 -31.24 13.99
N ALA A 146 22.05 -30.95 15.27
CA ALA A 146 20.70 -30.96 15.85
C ALA A 146 19.79 -29.86 15.27
N PHE A 147 20.38 -28.93 14.53
CA PHE A 147 19.71 -27.83 13.86
C PHE A 147 20.12 -27.83 12.38
N ASP A 148 19.13 -27.85 11.49
CA ASP A 148 19.36 -27.66 10.06
C ASP A 148 19.53 -26.16 9.77
N ASP A 149 20.59 -25.79 9.05
CA ASP A 149 20.83 -24.42 8.60
C ASP A 149 19.97 -24.06 7.38
N HIS A 150 19.27 -25.03 6.78
CA HIS A 150 18.33 -24.80 5.69
C HIS A 150 16.90 -24.59 6.18
N LEU A 151 16.44 -23.36 6.02
CA LEU A 151 15.06 -22.97 6.24
C LEU A 151 14.33 -22.86 4.90
N SER A 152 13.18 -23.52 4.76
CA SER A 152 12.34 -23.37 3.57
C SER A 152 11.73 -21.96 3.52
N ASP A 153 11.32 -21.50 2.32
CA ASP A 153 10.67 -20.19 2.18
C ASP A 153 9.37 -20.09 2.99
N ASP A 154 8.62 -21.18 3.08
CA ASP A 154 7.38 -21.26 3.87
C ASP A 154 7.68 -21.17 5.37
N ASP A 155 8.69 -21.89 5.85
CA ASP A 155 9.11 -21.83 7.25
C ASP A 155 9.69 -20.45 7.61
N ALA A 156 10.43 -19.83 6.68
CA ALA A 156 10.94 -18.47 6.83
C ALA A 156 9.82 -17.44 6.92
N ALA A 157 8.80 -17.54 6.06
CA ALA A 157 7.63 -16.67 6.12
C ALA A 157 6.87 -16.85 7.44
N TRP A 158 6.70 -18.09 7.90
CA TRP A 158 6.06 -18.39 9.17
C TRP A 158 6.86 -17.84 10.36
N LEU A 159 8.17 -18.10 10.42
CA LEU A 159 9.05 -17.57 11.47
C LEU A 159 9.07 -16.06 11.49
N GLY A 160 9.11 -15.40 10.33
CA GLY A 160 9.03 -13.95 10.23
C GLY A 160 7.72 -13.41 10.83
N SER A 161 6.59 -14.05 10.51
CA SER A 161 5.29 -13.67 11.09
C SER A 161 5.24 -13.90 12.60
N PHE A 162 5.81 -15.00 13.08
CA PHE A 162 5.90 -15.33 14.51
C PHE A 162 6.71 -14.27 15.26
N TRP A 163 7.93 -13.97 14.81
CA TRP A 163 8.80 -13.00 15.46
C TRP A 163 8.27 -11.57 15.39
N TYR A 164 7.59 -11.21 14.30
CA TYR A 164 6.83 -9.96 14.27
C TYR A 164 5.75 -9.93 15.36
N GLY A 165 4.97 -11.00 15.51
CA GLY A 165 3.93 -11.09 16.54
C GLY A 165 4.48 -10.97 17.97
N VAL A 166 5.64 -11.56 18.22
CA VAL A 166 6.41 -11.36 19.46
C VAL A 166 6.81 -9.90 19.64
N ALA A 167 7.40 -9.27 18.61
CA ALA A 167 7.82 -7.87 18.66
C ALA A 167 6.64 -6.91 18.88
N ALA A 168 5.51 -7.12 18.19
CA ALA A 168 4.25 -6.39 18.40
C ALA A 168 3.58 -6.70 19.75
N GLY A 169 4.15 -7.62 20.54
CA GLY A 169 3.64 -8.04 21.85
C GLY A 169 2.28 -8.73 21.78
N GLU A 170 1.91 -9.26 20.62
CA GLU A 170 0.74 -10.12 20.39
C GLU A 170 0.97 -11.50 21.02
N ILE A 171 2.23 -11.95 21.02
CA ILE A 171 2.71 -13.15 21.69
C ILE A 171 3.57 -12.72 22.88
N ARG A 172 3.23 -13.19 24.09
CA ARG A 172 3.96 -12.86 25.32
C ARG A 172 4.17 -14.11 26.17
N VAL A 173 5.30 -14.12 26.87
CA VAL A 173 5.54 -15.04 27.98
C VAL A 173 4.79 -14.49 29.19
N THR A 174 3.86 -15.27 29.73
CA THR A 174 3.16 -14.97 31.00
C THR A 174 3.84 -15.62 32.18
#